data_AF-A0A914FLH2-F1
#
_entry.id   AF-A0A914FLH2-F1
#
_cell.length_a   1.000
_cell.length_b   1.000
_cell.length_c   1.000
_cell.angle_alpha   90.00
_cell.angle_beta   90.00
_cell.angle_gamma   90.00
#
_symmetry.space_group_name_H-M   'P 1'
#
loop_
_entity.id
_entity.type
_entity.pdbx_description
1 polymer ?
#
loop_
_entity_poly.entity_id
_entity_poly.type
_entity_poly.pdbx_seq_one_letter_code
_entity_poly.pdbx_strand_id
1 'polypeptide(L)'
;MEGGGGTKNLSAEIKEAAAKAALDAGHAPSALDIVKLYKGDKVSTWEVVKKLGEGGFGAVFLVKDTSGKITGVVMLDFGMARKYFDAQGKVRIPRWAAGFRGTIRYAPLSCHISRDQCRKDDLESFLYMLIELTKGSLPWKDIDNRDEIGQFKEKCRGESIKLLMGGCPKEYVAVMDYIDNICYYQTPDYNLVRQHFKTALQVNNLNEYPYDWENQPH
;
A
#
# COMPACT_ATOMS: atom_id res chain seq x y z
N MET A 1 -10.01 38.07 7.87
CA MET A 1 -10.39 37.05 8.87
C MET A 1 -11.75 36.54 8.43
N GLU A 2 -11.98 35.29 8.05
CA GLU A 2 -11.23 34.04 8.05
C GLU A 2 -11.68 33.23 6.82
N GLY A 3 -10.75 32.56 6.14
CA GLY A 3 -11.04 31.59 5.08
C GLY A 3 -10.79 30.19 5.60
N GLY A 4 -11.83 29.51 6.07
CA GLY A 4 -11.78 28.12 6.55
C GLY A 4 -12.22 27.14 5.46
N GLY A 5 -11.29 26.71 4.61
CA GLY A 5 -11.51 25.61 3.68
C GLY A 5 -11.48 24.27 4.41
N GLY A 6 -12.65 23.76 4.80
CA GLY A 6 -12.80 22.47 5.45
C GLY A 6 -12.34 21.32 4.56
N THR A 7 -11.31 20.60 4.98
CA THR A 7 -10.90 19.32 4.42
C THR A 7 -12.01 18.28 4.67
N LYS A 8 -12.79 17.98 3.63
CA LYS A 8 -13.82 16.93 3.69
C LYS A 8 -13.17 15.57 3.95
N ASN A 9 -13.72 14.84 4.92
CA ASN A 9 -13.20 13.57 5.39
C ASN A 9 -13.58 12.45 4.40
N LEU A 10 -12.67 12.12 3.49
CA LEU A 10 -12.81 11.08 2.46
C LEU A 10 -13.31 9.74 3.01
N SER A 11 -12.99 9.41 4.27
CA SER A 11 -13.44 8.16 4.92
C SER A 11 -14.94 8.15 5.25
N ALA A 12 -15.55 9.33 5.44
CA ALA A 12 -16.98 9.45 5.69
C ALA A 12 -17.77 9.27 4.38
N GLU A 13 -17.30 9.88 3.29
CA GLU A 13 -17.94 9.81 1.97
C GLU A 13 -17.91 8.39 1.40
N ILE A 14 -16.81 7.65 1.59
CA ILE A 14 -16.71 6.24 1.16
C ILE A 14 -17.70 5.36 1.95
N LYS A 15 -17.88 5.62 3.25
CA LYS A 15 -18.85 4.88 4.07
C LYS A 15 -20.29 5.19 3.68
N GLU A 16 -20.58 6.45 3.35
CA GLU A 16 -21.91 6.87 2.92
C GLU A 16 -22.27 6.29 1.55
N ALA A 17 -21.32 6.28 0.62
CA ALA A 17 -21.48 5.64 -0.70
C ALA A 17 -21.69 4.12 -0.57
N ALA A 18 -20.92 3.46 0.30
CA ALA A 18 -21.08 2.01 0.56
C ALA A 18 -22.42 1.69 1.23
N ALA A 19 -22.86 2.51 2.19
CA ALA A 19 -24.15 2.34 2.86
C ALA A 19 -25.33 2.52 1.90
N LYS A 20 -25.24 3.50 0.99
CA LYS A 20 -26.27 3.74 -0.03
C LYS A 20 -26.38 2.59 -1.03
N ALA A 21 -25.25 2.06 -1.49
CA ALA A 21 -25.21 0.91 -2.39
C ALA A 21 -25.78 -0.37 -1.75
N ALA A 22 -25.55 -0.60 -0.45
CA ALA A 22 -26.13 -1.73 0.27
C ALA A 22 -27.65 -1.63 0.43
N LEU A 23 -28.16 -0.40 0.65
CA LEU A 23 -29.59 -0.12 0.78
C LEU A 23 -30.33 -0.34 -0.55
N ASP A 24 -29.77 0.15 -1.65
CA ASP A 24 -30.33 0.00 -3.01
C ASP A 24 -30.35 -1.47 -3.47
N ALA A 25 -29.47 -2.32 -2.92
CA ALA A 25 -29.43 -3.75 -3.19
C ALA A 25 -30.36 -4.60 -2.30
N GLY A 26 -31.11 -4.01 -1.37
CA GLY A 26 -32.07 -4.73 -0.50
C GLY A 26 -31.42 -5.69 0.51
N HIS A 27 -30.13 -5.55 0.79
CA HIS A 27 -29.41 -6.37 1.76
C HIS A 27 -29.25 -5.60 3.08
N ALA A 28 -29.57 -6.24 4.21
CA ALA A 28 -29.20 -5.69 5.51
C ALA A 28 -27.66 -5.64 5.60
N PRO A 29 -27.05 -4.49 5.94
CA PRO A 29 -25.60 -4.34 5.86
C PRO A 29 -24.94 -5.29 6.85
N SER A 30 -24.29 -6.34 6.33
CA SER A 30 -23.43 -7.21 7.11
C SER A 30 -22.12 -6.46 7.34
N ALA A 31 -21.54 -6.57 8.54
CA ALA A 31 -20.39 -5.75 8.96
C ALA A 31 -19.07 -6.01 8.18
N LEU A 32 -19.13 -6.76 7.07
CA LEU A 32 -17.99 -7.20 6.27
C LEU A 32 -18.32 -7.23 4.77
N ASP A 33 -19.13 -6.29 4.28
CA ASP A 33 -19.31 -6.16 2.84
C ASP A 33 -18.00 -5.61 2.23
N ILE A 34 -17.17 -6.54 1.73
CA ILE A 34 -16.00 -6.23 0.91
C ILE A 34 -16.51 -5.43 -0.29
N VAL A 35 -16.15 -4.15 -0.34
CA VAL A 35 -16.52 -3.28 -1.47
C VAL A 35 -15.84 -3.81 -2.73
N LYS A 36 -16.62 -4.42 -3.61
CA LYS A 36 -16.20 -4.82 -4.95
C LYS A 36 -16.53 -3.69 -5.91
N LEU A 37 -15.53 -3.23 -6.66
CA LEU A 37 -15.72 -2.23 -7.71
C LEU A 37 -15.77 -2.89 -9.08
N TYR A 38 -16.65 -2.39 -9.93
CA TYR A 38 -16.89 -2.82 -11.30
C TYR A 38 -16.67 -1.65 -12.27
N LYS A 39 -16.51 -1.95 -13.55
CA LYS A 39 -16.42 -0.93 -14.61
C LYS A 39 -17.66 -0.03 -14.55
N GLY A 40 -17.44 1.29 -14.49
CA GLY A 40 -18.48 2.31 -14.40
C GLY A 40 -18.77 2.79 -12.97
N ASP A 41 -18.28 2.11 -11.94
CA ASP A 41 -18.46 2.55 -10.56
C ASP A 41 -17.76 3.88 -10.31
N LYS A 42 -18.43 4.78 -9.58
CA LYS A 42 -17.88 6.09 -9.19
C LYS A 42 -17.44 6.07 -7.74
N VAL A 43 -16.17 6.40 -7.51
CA VAL A 43 -15.56 6.53 -6.19
C VAL A 43 -15.05 7.97 -6.06
N SER A 44 -15.76 8.79 -5.29
CA SER A 44 -15.50 10.23 -5.17
C SER A 44 -15.49 10.91 -6.55
N THR A 45 -14.39 11.54 -6.95
CA THR A 45 -14.25 12.22 -8.25
C THR A 45 -13.86 11.29 -9.39
N TRP A 46 -13.71 9.98 -9.15
CA TRP A 46 -13.09 9.04 -10.07
C TRP A 46 -14.10 7.97 -10.54
N GLU A 47 -14.01 7.54 -11.79
CA GLU A 47 -14.80 6.46 -12.39
C GLU A 47 -13.91 5.29 -12.79
N VAL A 48 -14.30 4.07 -12.42
CA VAL A 48 -13.57 2.84 -12.77
C VAL A 48 -13.70 2.51 -14.24
N VAL A 49 -12.59 2.56 -14.97
CA VAL A 49 -12.51 2.24 -16.41
C VAL A 49 -12.30 0.75 -16.64
N LYS A 50 -11.35 0.15 -15.92
CA LYS A 50 -10.97 -1.26 -16.10
C LYS A 50 -10.20 -1.79 -14.88
N LYS A 51 -10.35 -3.08 -14.56
CA LYS A 51 -9.44 -3.79 -13.65
C LYS A 51 -8.14 -4.16 -14.38
N LEU A 52 -7.02 -3.68 -13.88
CA LEU A 52 -5.70 -3.95 -14.45
C LEU A 52 -5.10 -5.27 -13.95
N GLY A 53 -5.37 -5.64 -12.69
CA GLY A 53 -4.89 -6.90 -12.10
C GLY A 53 -5.34 -7.04 -10.66
N GLU A 54 -5.21 -8.25 -10.09
CA GLU A 54 -5.46 -8.55 -8.67
C GLU A 54 -4.37 -9.43 -8.07
N GLY A 55 -4.13 -9.27 -6.77
CA GLY A 55 -3.22 -10.06 -5.97
C GLY A 55 -3.64 -10.07 -4.50
N GLY A 56 -2.80 -10.66 -3.63
CA GLY A 56 -3.13 -10.82 -2.20
C GLY A 56 -3.20 -9.52 -1.36
N PHE A 57 -2.98 -8.36 -1.97
CA PHE A 57 -3.13 -7.03 -1.36
C PHE A 57 -4.21 -6.18 -2.07
N GLY A 58 -5.09 -6.83 -2.84
CA GLY A 58 -6.18 -6.18 -3.55
C GLY A 58 -6.00 -6.18 -5.06
N ALA A 59 -6.77 -5.32 -5.72
CA ALA A 59 -6.77 -5.17 -7.16
C ALA A 59 -6.46 -3.73 -7.56
N VAL A 60 -5.92 -3.56 -8.74
CA VAL A 60 -5.59 -2.27 -9.31
C VAL A 60 -6.61 -1.96 -10.39
N PHE A 61 -7.19 -0.76 -10.34
CA PHE A 61 -8.10 -0.28 -11.36
C PHE A 61 -7.50 0.90 -12.10
N LEU A 62 -7.69 0.88 -13.42
CA LEU A 62 -7.63 2.07 -14.26
C LEU A 62 -8.87 2.91 -13.94
N VAL A 63 -8.65 4.16 -13.56
CA VAL A 63 -9.71 5.11 -13.23
C VAL A 63 -9.50 6.41 -13.98
N LYS A 64 -10.60 7.05 -14.37
CA LYS A 64 -10.60 8.39 -14.96
C LYS A 64 -11.20 9.39 -13.98
N ASP A 65 -10.64 10.60 -13.94
CA ASP A 65 -11.23 11.72 -13.19
C ASP A 65 -12.43 12.35 -13.92
N THR A 66 -13.04 13.37 -13.31
CA THR A 66 -14.18 14.10 -13.90
C THR A 66 -13.85 14.81 -15.22
N SER A 67 -12.57 15.02 -15.54
CA SER A 67 -12.12 15.59 -16.82
C SER A 67 -11.91 14.53 -17.91
N GLY A 68 -12.05 13.24 -17.56
CA GLY A 68 -11.79 12.11 -18.45
C GLY A 68 -10.32 11.68 -18.49
N LYS A 69 -9.45 12.30 -17.68
CA LYS A 69 -8.02 11.95 -17.60
C LYS A 69 -7.84 10.68 -16.79
N ILE A 70 -7.13 9.71 -17.34
CA ILE A 70 -6.76 8.46 -16.66
C ILE A 70 -5.56 8.77 -15.76
N THR A 71 -5.71 8.69 -14.43
CA THR A 71 -4.64 9.17 -13.50
C THR A 71 -4.47 8.39 -12.20
N GLY A 72 -5.20 7.32 -11.94
CA GLY A 72 -5.27 6.79 -10.57
C GLY A 72 -4.69 5.39 -10.38
N VAL A 73 -3.97 5.23 -9.27
CA VAL A 73 -3.78 3.95 -8.58
C VAL A 73 -4.87 3.86 -7.50
N VAL A 74 -5.58 2.74 -7.43
CA VAL A 74 -6.61 2.47 -6.42
C VAL A 74 -6.15 1.33 -5.52
N MET A 75 -6.32 1.50 -4.20
CA MET A 75 -6.11 0.45 -3.20
C MET A 75 -7.42 -0.28 -2.95
N LEU A 76 -7.39 -1.60 -2.87
CA LEU A 76 -8.56 -2.43 -2.62
C LEU A 76 -8.25 -3.55 -1.62
N ASP A 77 -9.29 -4.33 -1.33
CA ASP A 77 -9.25 -5.48 -0.43
C ASP A 77 -8.77 -5.12 0.98
N PHE A 78 -9.73 -4.60 1.73
CA PHE A 78 -9.57 -4.34 3.15
C PHE A 78 -9.92 -5.57 4.01
N GLY A 79 -10.04 -6.77 3.42
CA GLY A 79 -10.45 -7.99 4.12
C GLY A 79 -9.46 -8.41 5.22
N MET A 80 -8.19 -8.05 5.07
CA MET A 80 -7.18 -8.23 6.12
C MET A 80 -6.92 -6.97 6.96
N ALA A 81 -7.55 -5.85 6.63
CA ALA A 81 -7.32 -4.60 7.34
C ALA A 81 -7.77 -4.73 8.80
N ARG A 82 -6.99 -4.16 9.70
CA ARG A 82 -7.28 -4.17 11.13
C ARG A 82 -7.33 -2.74 11.65
N LYS A 83 -8.39 -2.41 12.38
CA LYS A 83 -8.46 -1.14 13.12
C LYS A 83 -7.32 -1.08 14.14
N TYR A 84 -6.42 -0.10 13.96
CA TYR A 84 -5.26 0.12 14.83
C TYR A 84 -5.54 1.11 15.98
N PHE A 85 -6.66 1.83 15.93
CA PHE A 85 -7.17 2.63 17.05
C PHE A 85 -8.20 1.85 17.88
N ASP A 86 -8.23 2.10 19.19
CA ASP A 86 -9.27 1.61 20.08
C ASP A 86 -10.59 2.41 19.96
N ALA A 87 -11.49 2.27 20.94
CA ALA A 87 -12.76 3.00 20.95
C ALA A 87 -12.59 4.48 21.36
N GLN A 88 -11.47 4.80 22.03
CA GLN A 88 -11.13 6.11 22.57
C GLN A 88 -10.24 6.91 21.59
N GLY A 89 -9.90 6.34 20.43
CA GLY A 89 -9.05 6.99 19.43
C GLY A 89 -7.56 6.88 19.73
N LYS A 90 -7.14 6.04 20.68
CA LYS A 90 -5.74 5.77 20.99
C LYS A 90 -5.24 4.55 20.21
N VAL A 91 -3.96 4.56 19.81
CA VAL A 91 -3.33 3.40 19.18
C VAL A 91 -3.42 2.19 20.12
N ARG A 92 -3.92 1.07 19.60
CA ARG A 92 -4.11 -0.17 20.38
C ARG A 92 -2.77 -0.69 20.89
N ILE A 93 -2.80 -1.37 22.03
CA ILE A 93 -1.62 -2.07 22.55
C ILE A 93 -1.29 -3.22 21.59
N PRO A 94 -0.01 -3.39 21.18
CA PRO A 94 0.40 -4.50 20.34
C PRO A 94 0.15 -5.81 21.07
N ARG A 95 -0.35 -6.81 20.33
CA ARG A 95 -0.45 -8.18 20.84
C ARG A 95 0.94 -8.73 21.15
N TRP A 96 1.01 -9.59 22.16
CA TRP A 96 2.25 -10.31 22.50
C TRP A 96 2.76 -11.17 21.34
N ALA A 97 1.84 -11.76 20.57
CA ALA A 97 2.11 -12.40 19.30
C ALA A 97 0.93 -12.22 18.33
N ALA A 98 1.25 -12.11 17.05
CA ALA A 98 0.30 -12.07 15.96
C ALA A 98 0.59 -13.21 14.98
N GLY A 99 -0.42 -14.02 14.68
CA GLY A 99 -0.30 -15.03 13.63
C GLY A 99 -0.02 -14.40 12.27
N PHE A 100 0.80 -15.09 11.46
CA PHE A 100 1.12 -14.67 10.11
C PHE A 100 -0.13 -14.53 9.24
N ARG A 101 -0.25 -13.41 8.52
CA ARG A 101 -1.29 -13.17 7.51
C ARG A 101 -0.71 -12.39 6.33
N GLY A 102 -1.29 -12.59 5.16
CA GLY A 102 -0.89 -11.92 3.91
C GLY A 102 0.00 -12.76 3.02
N THR A 103 0.46 -12.15 1.93
CA THR A 103 1.31 -12.83 0.95
C THR A 103 2.76 -12.82 1.42
N ILE A 104 3.34 -14.02 1.59
CA ILE A 104 4.70 -14.26 2.11
C ILE A 104 5.77 -13.41 1.40
N ARG A 105 5.66 -13.27 0.08
CA ARG A 105 6.57 -12.49 -0.76
C ARG A 105 6.75 -11.05 -0.25
N TYR A 106 5.66 -10.34 0.03
CA TYR A 106 5.70 -8.92 0.41
C TYR A 106 5.47 -8.70 1.91
N ALA A 107 5.21 -9.77 2.68
CA ALA A 107 5.01 -9.66 4.11
C ALA A 107 6.23 -9.03 4.80
N PRO A 108 6.04 -8.02 5.65
CA PRO A 108 7.10 -7.31 6.35
C PRO A 108 7.80 -8.25 7.35
N LEU A 109 9.03 -7.90 7.77
CA LEU A 109 9.80 -8.75 8.70
C LEU A 109 9.03 -9.02 10.00
N SER A 110 8.26 -8.04 10.49
CA SER A 110 7.39 -8.16 11.66
C SER A 110 6.42 -9.35 11.58
N CYS A 111 5.87 -9.65 10.39
CA CYS A 111 5.02 -10.82 10.18
C CYS A 111 5.76 -12.14 10.39
N HIS A 112 7.00 -12.22 9.91
CA HIS A 112 7.83 -13.44 10.00
C HIS A 112 8.22 -13.76 11.44
N ILE A 113 8.41 -12.72 12.27
CA ILE A 113 8.75 -12.87 13.70
C ILE A 113 7.52 -12.74 14.63
N SER A 114 6.31 -12.89 14.09
CA SER A 114 5.03 -12.87 14.85
C SER A 114 4.79 -11.60 15.69
N ARG A 115 5.36 -10.46 15.30
CA ARG A 115 5.06 -9.16 15.93
C ARG A 115 3.75 -8.60 15.41
N ASP A 116 3.03 -7.86 16.28
CA ASP A 116 1.82 -7.16 15.83
C ASP A 116 2.19 -6.08 14.81
N GLN A 117 1.45 -6.03 13.71
CA GLN A 117 1.71 -5.10 12.61
C GLN A 117 1.23 -3.69 12.95
N CYS A 118 1.91 -2.71 12.38
CA CYS A 118 1.66 -1.28 12.50
C CYS A 118 1.91 -0.58 11.15
N ARG A 119 1.76 0.75 11.15
CA ARG A 119 1.82 1.58 9.92
C ARG A 119 3.13 1.45 9.13
N LYS A 120 4.26 1.19 9.79
CA LYS A 120 5.55 1.01 9.09
C LYS A 120 5.58 -0.28 8.26
N ASP A 121 4.83 -1.28 8.68
CA ASP A 121 4.86 -2.61 8.09
C ASP A 121 4.18 -2.59 6.71
N ASP A 122 3.16 -1.73 6.53
CA ASP A 122 2.58 -1.42 5.21
C ASP A 122 3.60 -0.71 4.29
N LEU A 123 4.42 0.20 4.82
CA LEU A 123 5.47 0.89 4.06
C LEU A 123 6.58 -0.08 3.61
N GLU A 124 6.93 -1.04 4.46
CA GLU A 124 7.90 -2.09 4.13
C GLU A 124 7.39 -2.98 2.99
N SER A 125 6.13 -3.42 3.07
CA SER A 125 5.48 -4.15 1.97
C SER A 125 5.42 -3.33 0.67
N PHE A 126 5.10 -2.04 0.77
CA PHE A 126 5.10 -1.14 -0.38
C PHE A 126 6.48 -1.01 -1.03
N LEU A 127 7.54 -0.86 -0.22
CA LEU A 127 8.90 -0.79 -0.72
C LEU A 127 9.32 -2.10 -1.41
N TYR A 128 8.92 -3.27 -0.89
CA TYR A 128 9.17 -4.55 -1.57
C TYR A 128 8.50 -4.62 -2.94
N MET A 129 7.27 -4.12 -3.08
CA MET A 129 6.59 -4.05 -4.39
C MET A 129 7.34 -3.10 -5.35
N LEU A 130 7.77 -1.93 -4.88
CA LEU A 130 8.54 -0.98 -5.70
C LEU A 130 9.88 -1.57 -6.17
N ILE A 131 10.58 -2.27 -5.28
CA ILE A 131 11.84 -2.95 -5.64
C ILE A 131 11.58 -3.98 -6.74
N GLU A 132 10.54 -4.81 -6.60
CA GLU A 132 10.19 -5.81 -7.61
C GLU A 132 9.82 -5.16 -8.94
N LEU A 133 9.03 -4.08 -8.93
CA LEU A 133 8.69 -3.32 -10.14
C LEU A 133 9.93 -2.71 -10.81
N THR A 134 10.88 -2.22 -10.03
CA THR A 134 12.09 -1.54 -10.54
C THR A 134 13.06 -2.52 -11.19
N LYS A 135 13.30 -3.69 -10.57
CA LYS A 135 14.33 -4.65 -11.02
C LYS A 135 13.78 -5.97 -11.58
N GLY A 136 12.46 -6.12 -11.60
CA GLY A 136 11.74 -7.29 -12.09
C GLY A 136 11.65 -8.49 -11.13
N SER A 137 12.37 -8.49 -9.99
CA SER A 137 12.30 -9.60 -9.04
C SER A 137 12.78 -9.27 -7.62
N LEU A 138 12.30 -10.04 -6.64
CA LEU A 138 12.84 -10.06 -5.27
C LEU A 138 13.84 -11.22 -5.10
N PRO A 139 14.84 -11.10 -4.21
CA PRO A 139 15.88 -12.12 -4.07
C PRO A 139 15.36 -13.45 -3.49
N TRP A 140 14.18 -13.44 -2.85
CA TRP A 140 13.50 -14.63 -2.33
C TRP A 140 12.34 -15.11 -3.22
N LYS A 141 12.33 -14.76 -4.51
CA LYS A 141 11.21 -15.11 -5.43
C LYS A 141 11.01 -16.62 -5.60
N ASP A 142 12.09 -17.40 -5.54
CA ASP A 142 12.13 -18.85 -5.80
C ASP A 142 12.21 -19.66 -4.49
N ILE A 143 11.95 -19.01 -3.34
CA ILE A 143 11.92 -19.65 -2.03
C ILE A 143 10.45 -19.80 -1.63
N ASP A 144 10.03 -21.02 -1.29
CA ASP A 144 8.66 -21.30 -0.83
C ASP A 144 8.54 -21.35 0.69
N ASN A 145 9.64 -21.68 1.38
CA ASN A 145 9.67 -21.79 2.83
C ASN A 145 9.56 -20.40 3.49
N ARG A 146 8.48 -20.19 4.26
CA ARG A 146 8.20 -18.93 4.94
C ARG A 146 9.35 -18.48 5.86
N ASP A 147 9.88 -19.40 6.66
CA ASP A 147 10.87 -19.07 7.68
C ASP A 147 12.23 -18.74 7.03
N GLU A 148 12.59 -19.42 5.94
CA GLU A 148 13.76 -19.08 5.12
C GLU A 148 13.64 -17.68 4.49
N ILE A 149 12.46 -17.31 3.99
CA ILE A 149 12.20 -15.97 3.46
C ILE A 149 12.35 -14.91 4.56
N GLY A 150 11.86 -15.19 5.76
CA GLY A 150 12.02 -14.32 6.93
C GLY A 150 13.49 -14.09 7.27
N GLN A 151 14.29 -15.16 7.35
CA GLN A 151 15.73 -15.08 7.58
C GLN A 151 16.46 -14.33 6.47
N PHE A 152 16.06 -14.51 5.20
CA PHE A 152 16.64 -13.77 4.09
C PHE A 152 16.35 -12.26 4.22
N LYS A 153 15.11 -11.89 4.54
CA LYS A 153 14.70 -10.49 4.77
C LYS A 153 15.50 -9.84 5.90
N GLU A 154 15.81 -10.59 6.95
CA GLU A 154 16.67 -10.14 8.05
C GLU A 154 18.12 -9.92 7.57
N LYS A 155 18.70 -10.86 6.83
CA LYS A 155 20.05 -10.70 6.22
C LYS A 155 20.12 -9.50 5.28
N CYS A 156 19.02 -9.14 4.62
CA CYS A 156 18.94 -7.93 3.80
C CYS A 156 19.01 -6.61 4.58
N ARG A 157 18.99 -6.64 5.92
CA ARG A 157 19.30 -5.47 6.78
C ARG A 157 20.79 -5.32 7.10
N GLY A 158 21.62 -6.24 6.62
CA GLY A 158 23.06 -6.20 6.78
C GLY A 158 23.76 -6.70 5.52
N GLU A 159 24.40 -7.85 5.63
CA GLU A 159 25.28 -8.41 4.59
C GLU A 159 24.62 -8.56 3.21
N SER A 160 23.33 -8.83 3.14
CA SER A 160 22.60 -9.13 1.91
C SER A 160 21.82 -7.94 1.34
N ILE A 161 22.01 -6.73 1.86
CA ILE A 161 21.26 -5.55 1.38
C ILE A 161 21.50 -5.28 -0.12
N LYS A 162 22.71 -5.57 -0.61
CA LYS A 162 23.05 -5.43 -2.04
C LYS A 162 22.25 -6.39 -2.93
N LEU A 163 21.88 -7.58 -2.43
CA LEU A 163 21.04 -8.52 -3.19
C LEU A 163 19.61 -7.98 -3.34
N LEU A 164 19.11 -7.28 -2.32
CA LEU A 164 17.80 -6.64 -2.37
C LEU A 164 17.82 -5.37 -3.23
N MET A 165 18.73 -4.44 -2.92
CA MET A 165 18.76 -3.07 -3.44
C MET A 165 19.59 -2.90 -4.72
N GLY A 166 20.36 -3.91 -5.14
CA GLY A 166 21.12 -3.85 -6.39
C GLY A 166 20.21 -3.59 -7.58
N GLY A 167 20.51 -2.53 -8.34
CA GLY A 167 19.71 -2.04 -9.47
C GLY A 167 18.61 -1.03 -9.11
N CYS A 168 18.42 -0.72 -7.82
CA CYS A 168 17.44 0.28 -7.37
C CYS A 168 18.12 1.64 -7.05
N PRO A 169 17.37 2.76 -7.07
CA PRO A 169 17.86 4.05 -6.59
C PRO A 169 18.34 3.98 -5.14
N LYS A 170 19.43 4.67 -4.81
CA LYS A 170 19.99 4.71 -3.44
C LYS A 170 19.01 5.24 -2.41
N GLU A 171 18.05 6.07 -2.83
CA GLU A 171 16.98 6.61 -2.00
C GLU A 171 16.10 5.50 -1.41
N TYR A 172 16.00 4.33 -2.05
CA TYR A 172 15.27 3.18 -1.52
C TYR A 172 15.94 2.61 -0.26
N VAL A 173 17.28 2.67 -0.19
CA VAL A 173 18.04 2.30 1.01
C VAL A 173 17.70 3.25 2.15
N ALA A 174 17.70 4.56 1.89
CA ALA A 174 17.34 5.56 2.89
C ALA A 174 15.89 5.39 3.40
N VAL A 175 14.95 5.01 2.51
CA VAL A 175 13.58 4.68 2.92
C VAL A 175 13.53 3.42 3.78
N MET A 176 14.30 2.37 3.45
CA MET A 176 14.37 1.16 4.28
C MET A 176 14.93 1.46 5.67
N ASP A 177 16.06 2.18 5.73
CA ASP A 177 16.69 2.61 6.99
C ASP A 177 15.71 3.45 7.82
N TYR A 178 14.97 4.35 7.19
CA TYR A 178 13.93 5.13 7.84
C TYR A 178 12.84 4.23 8.43
N ILE A 179 12.29 3.29 7.64
CA ILE A 179 11.23 2.36 8.08
C ILE A 179 11.69 1.53 9.28
N ASP A 180 12.92 1.01 9.26
CA ASP A 180 13.45 0.15 10.33
C ASP A 180 13.58 0.90 11.67
N ASN A 181 13.71 2.23 11.64
CA ASN A 181 13.79 3.08 12.84
C ASN A 181 12.42 3.55 13.37
N ILE A 182 11.31 3.18 12.73
CA ILE A 182 9.96 3.55 13.20
C ILE A 182 9.49 2.57 14.27
N CYS A 183 9.04 3.10 15.40
CA CYS A 183 8.42 2.32 16.47
C CYS A 183 6.92 2.08 16.22
N TYR A 184 6.36 1.03 16.84
CA TYR A 184 4.95 0.63 16.69
C TYR A 184 3.93 1.78 16.84
N TYR A 185 4.12 2.63 17.85
CA TYR A 185 3.22 3.75 18.15
C TYR A 185 3.49 5.01 17.32
N GLN A 186 4.64 5.08 16.64
CA GLN A 186 5.06 6.26 15.90
C GLN A 186 4.32 6.36 14.57
N THR A 187 3.93 7.58 14.21
CA THR A 187 3.34 7.87 12.89
C THR A 187 4.50 8.04 11.90
N PRO A 188 4.53 7.27 10.80
CA PRO A 188 5.50 7.53 9.74
C PRO A 188 5.33 8.94 9.16
N ASP A 189 6.44 9.59 8.85
CA ASP A 189 6.49 10.80 8.06
C ASP A 189 6.39 10.42 6.58
N TYR A 190 5.16 10.34 6.10
CA TYR A 190 4.87 10.01 4.71
C TYR A 190 5.40 11.05 3.73
N ASN A 191 5.59 12.30 4.16
CA ASN A 191 6.15 13.35 3.31
C ASN A 191 7.63 13.12 3.08
N LEU A 192 8.38 12.73 4.11
CA LEU A 192 9.78 12.33 4.00
C LEU A 192 9.96 11.17 3.02
N VAL A 193 9.16 10.10 3.18
CA VAL A 193 9.18 8.94 2.27
C VAL A 193 8.89 9.37 0.82
N ARG A 194 7.87 10.22 0.62
CA ARG A 194 7.54 10.76 -0.70
C ARG A 194 8.67 11.60 -1.28
N GLN A 195 9.36 12.39 -0.46
CA GLN A 195 10.51 13.20 -0.89
C GLN A 195 11.65 12.31 -1.39
N HIS A 196 11.96 11.21 -0.70
CA HIS A 196 12.96 10.25 -1.19
C HIS A 196 12.63 9.70 -2.58
N PHE A 197 11.37 9.32 -2.83
CA PHE A 197 10.97 8.87 -4.16
C PHE A 197 11.02 9.97 -5.23
N LYS A 198 10.67 11.21 -4.88
CA LYS A 198 10.83 12.36 -5.79
C LYS A 198 12.30 12.61 -6.13
N THR A 199 13.17 12.56 -5.13
CA THR A 199 14.62 12.68 -5.33
C THR A 199 15.14 11.56 -6.23
N ALA A 200 14.66 10.32 -6.06
CA ALA A 200 15.02 9.22 -6.94
C ALA A 200 14.68 9.51 -8.42
N LEU A 201 13.49 10.06 -8.70
CA LEU A 201 13.14 10.48 -10.06
C LEU A 201 14.08 11.57 -10.59
N GLN A 202 14.33 12.61 -9.78
CA GLN A 202 15.19 13.74 -10.17
C GLN A 202 16.63 13.31 -10.47
N VAL A 203 17.24 12.51 -9.59
CA VAL A 203 18.63 12.05 -9.74
C VAL A 203 18.79 11.14 -10.96
N ASN A 204 17.75 10.39 -11.33
CA ASN A 204 17.74 9.53 -12.51
C ASN A 204 17.19 10.22 -13.77
N ASN A 205 16.88 11.53 -13.72
CA ASN A 205 16.32 12.30 -14.82
C ASN A 205 15.03 11.68 -15.40
N LEU A 206 14.17 11.13 -14.53
CA LEU A 206 12.90 10.52 -14.90
C LEU A 206 11.74 11.49 -14.69
N ASN A 207 10.78 11.44 -15.59
CA ASN A 207 9.49 12.11 -15.43
C ASN A 207 8.52 11.18 -14.68
N GLU A 208 7.60 11.75 -13.91
CA GLU A 208 6.54 10.99 -13.22
C GLU A 208 5.52 10.40 -14.21
N TYR A 209 5.38 11.03 -15.38
CA TYR A 209 4.45 10.65 -16.45
C TYR A 209 5.15 10.78 -17.81
N PRO A 210 4.66 10.10 -18.86
CA PRO A 210 3.57 9.11 -18.86
C PRO A 210 3.99 7.77 -18.24
N TYR A 211 3.04 6.98 -17.74
CA TYR A 211 3.32 5.62 -17.28
C TYR A 211 3.61 4.66 -18.45
N ASP A 212 4.31 3.55 -18.18
CA ASP A 212 4.74 2.58 -19.20
C ASP A 212 3.59 2.03 -20.07
N TRP A 213 2.38 1.93 -19.51
CA TRP A 213 1.19 1.42 -20.22
C TRP A 213 0.44 2.48 -21.02
N GLU A 214 0.76 3.77 -20.90
CA GLU A 214 0.07 4.84 -21.64
C GLU A 214 0.56 4.92 -23.10
N ASN A 215 1.79 4.51 -23.38
CA ASN A 215 2.41 4.64 -24.70
C ASN A 215 2.43 3.33 -25.50
N GLN A 216 1.70 2.30 -25.10
CA GLN A 216 1.65 1.06 -25.87
C GLN A 216 0.61 1.17 -27.00
N PRO A 217 0.98 0.88 -28.28
CA PRO A 217 0.00 0.79 -29.34
C PRO A 217 -1.00 -0.33 -29.01
N HIS A 218 -2.29 0.00 -29.05
CA HIS A 218 -3.40 -0.94 -28.85
C HIS A 218 -3.49 -2.00 -29.95
#